data_AF-A0A7Y2YNA4-F1
#
_entry.id   AF-A0A7Y2YNA4-F1
#
_cell.length_a   1.000
_cell.length_b   1.000
_cell.length_c   1.000
_cell.angle_alpha   90.00
_cell.angle_beta   90.00
_cell.angle_gamma   90.00
#
_symmetry.space_group_name_H-M   'P 1'
#
loop_
_entity.id
_entity.type
_entity.pdbx_description
1 polymer ?
#
loop_
_entity_poly.entity_id
_entity_poly.type
_entity_poly.pdbx_seq_one_letter_code
_entity_poly.pdbx_strand_id
1 'polypeptide(L)'
;YAHRVNHWLSIPLQENLVMMSGHEEEADENIDLKGLLKRVKLPERTGKPQYPPFFEFGTIDRDRNTRMTDRTATDTAFANVIKNAWKFIITSKGPPPDIEGTTQFFAADAKKFQDRGGNLILVRPPSSGMFKEGELKFFPREKLYDQLVQITGAKSYHYEDYEELKNMICPEWSHLSAEDADIFTRVIAQEMIKDNALTKPTN
;
A
#
# COMPACT_ATOMS: atom_id res chain seq x y z
N TYR A 1 10.43 -24.27 2.29
CA TYR A 1 10.79 -24.50 0.88
C TYR A 1 9.58 -24.69 -0.03
N ALA A 2 8.62 -25.57 0.30
CA ALA A 2 7.43 -25.83 -0.54
C ALA A 2 6.66 -24.56 -0.98
N HIS A 3 6.43 -23.60 -0.08
CA HIS A 3 5.71 -22.37 -0.42
C HIS A 3 6.43 -21.50 -1.49
N ARG A 4 7.77 -21.46 -1.47
CA ARG A 4 8.56 -20.70 -2.48
C ARG A 4 8.48 -21.38 -3.84
N VAL A 5 8.67 -22.70 -3.88
CA VAL A 5 8.57 -23.49 -5.12
C VAL A 5 7.16 -23.43 -5.71
N ASN A 6 6.13 -23.56 -4.87
CA ASN A 6 4.73 -23.44 -5.30
C ASN A 6 4.47 -22.09 -5.98
N HIS A 7 4.90 -20.98 -5.36
CA HIS A 7 4.77 -19.64 -5.95
C HIS A 7 5.50 -19.53 -7.29
N TRP A 8 6.75 -19.95 -7.32
CA TRP A 8 7.56 -19.90 -8.55
C TRP A 8 6.96 -20.70 -9.70
N LEU A 9 6.34 -21.86 -9.41
CA LEU A 9 5.67 -22.68 -10.40
C LEU A 9 4.28 -22.14 -10.77
N SER A 10 3.59 -21.45 -9.86
CA SER A 10 2.24 -20.93 -10.11
C SER A 10 2.23 -19.69 -10.99
N ILE A 11 3.21 -18.79 -10.88
CA ILE A 11 3.22 -17.53 -11.64
C ILE A 11 3.15 -17.77 -13.17
N PRO A 12 4.00 -18.62 -13.79
CA PRO A 12 3.88 -18.88 -15.23
C PRO A 12 2.53 -19.47 -15.63
N LEU A 13 1.90 -20.29 -14.78
CA LEU A 13 0.58 -20.85 -15.05
C LEU A 13 -0.51 -19.76 -14.99
N GLN A 14 -0.43 -18.85 -14.03
CA GLN A 14 -1.37 -17.73 -13.88
C GLN A 14 -1.24 -16.71 -15.00
N GLU A 15 -0.02 -16.47 -15.50
CA GLU A 15 0.24 -15.55 -16.62
C GLU A 15 -0.21 -16.11 -17.98
N ASN A 16 -0.25 -17.43 -18.14
CA ASN A 16 -0.50 -18.09 -19.43
C ASN A 16 -1.86 -18.79 -19.54
N LEU A 17 -2.59 -18.95 -18.43
CA LEU A 17 -3.91 -19.57 -18.40
C LEU A 17 -4.97 -18.56 -17.98
N VAL A 18 -6.15 -18.65 -18.58
CA VAL A 18 -7.32 -17.89 -18.12
C VAL A 18 -7.95 -18.64 -16.94
N MET A 19 -7.79 -18.09 -15.74
CA MET A 19 -8.44 -18.58 -14.54
C MET A 19 -9.65 -17.69 -14.21
N MET A 20 -10.68 -18.30 -13.61
CA MET A 20 -11.86 -17.56 -13.15
C MET A 20 -11.50 -16.72 -11.92
N SER A 21 -11.77 -15.41 -11.94
CA SER A 21 -11.69 -14.56 -10.74
C SER A 21 -12.88 -14.83 -9.84
N GLY A 22 -12.60 -15.17 -8.58
CA GLY A 22 -13.61 -15.55 -7.58
C GLY A 22 -13.02 -15.50 -6.18
N HIS A 23 -12.47 -14.34 -5.83
CA HIS A 23 -11.86 -14.09 -4.53
C HIS A 23 -12.92 -13.98 -3.43
N GLU A 24 -12.56 -14.36 -2.20
CA GLU A 24 -13.45 -14.12 -1.03
C GLU A 24 -13.57 -12.63 -0.70
N GLU A 25 -12.58 -11.83 -1.09
CA GLU A 25 -12.68 -10.38 -1.06
C GLU A 25 -13.75 -9.91 -2.06
N GLU A 26 -14.54 -8.93 -1.65
CA GLU A 26 -15.69 -8.44 -2.42
C GLU A 26 -15.28 -7.53 -3.59
N ALA A 27 -14.28 -7.95 -4.36
CA ALA A 27 -13.68 -7.16 -5.42
C ALA A 27 -14.54 -7.17 -6.71
N ASP A 28 -14.57 -6.04 -7.41
CA ASP A 28 -15.45 -5.84 -8.55
C ASP A 28 -15.02 -6.59 -9.81
N GLU A 29 -13.84 -7.22 -9.85
CA GLU A 29 -13.37 -8.10 -10.93
C GLU A 29 -13.89 -9.53 -10.83
N ASN A 30 -14.46 -9.96 -9.70
CA ASN A 30 -14.99 -11.31 -9.52
C ASN A 30 -16.06 -11.66 -10.56
N ILE A 31 -15.89 -12.79 -11.25
CA ILE A 31 -16.84 -13.30 -12.26
C ILE A 31 -17.58 -14.56 -11.80
N ASP A 32 -17.38 -14.97 -10.55
CA ASP A 32 -18.22 -15.97 -9.91
C ASP A 32 -19.66 -15.46 -9.74
N LEU A 33 -20.60 -16.36 -9.43
CA LEU A 33 -22.01 -15.99 -9.31
C LEU A 33 -22.23 -14.87 -8.28
N LYS A 34 -21.49 -14.88 -7.16
CA LYS A 34 -21.60 -13.84 -6.14
C LYS A 34 -21.17 -12.48 -6.68
N GLY A 35 -20.02 -12.40 -7.35
CA GLY A 35 -19.53 -11.18 -7.99
C GLY A 35 -20.49 -10.66 -9.06
N LEU A 36 -21.00 -11.52 -9.93
CA LEU A 36 -21.95 -11.15 -10.97
C LEU A 36 -23.27 -10.59 -10.39
N LEU A 37 -23.81 -11.19 -9.34
CA LEU A 37 -25.03 -10.72 -8.70
C LEU A 37 -24.86 -9.33 -8.05
N LYS A 38 -23.68 -8.99 -7.55
CA LYS A 38 -23.39 -7.67 -6.97
C LYS A 38 -23.35 -6.55 -8.00
N ARG A 39 -22.97 -6.86 -9.24
CA ARG A 39 -22.96 -5.89 -10.35
C ARG A 39 -24.35 -5.55 -10.88
N VAL A 40 -25.38 -6.32 -10.50
CA VAL A 40 -26.77 -6.04 -10.90
C VAL A 40 -27.24 -4.75 -10.22
N LYS A 41 -27.48 -3.72 -11.02
CA LYS A 41 -28.00 -2.44 -10.54
C LYS A 41 -29.48 -2.58 -10.17
N LEU A 42 -29.75 -2.77 -8.88
CA LEU A 42 -31.10 -2.73 -8.32
C LEU A 42 -31.43 -1.31 -7.85
N PRO A 43 -32.71 -0.90 -7.86
CA PRO A 43 -33.14 0.36 -7.26
C PRO A 43 -32.66 0.47 -5.82
N GLU A 44 -32.25 1.68 -5.41
CA GLU A 44 -31.76 1.94 -4.06
C GLU A 44 -32.87 1.69 -3.03
N ARG A 45 -32.66 0.70 -2.15
CA ARG A 45 -33.66 0.30 -1.15
C ARG A 45 -33.44 0.92 0.23
N THR A 46 -32.23 1.39 0.53
CA THR A 46 -31.80 1.74 1.89
C THR A 46 -31.40 3.20 2.09
N GLY A 47 -31.23 3.98 1.02
CA GLY A 47 -30.73 5.37 1.10
C GLY A 47 -29.24 5.46 1.47
N LYS A 48 -28.52 4.33 1.51
CA LYS A 48 -27.09 4.29 1.87
C LYS A 48 -26.24 4.60 0.65
N PRO A 49 -25.18 5.45 0.79
CA PRO A 49 -24.25 5.69 -0.30
C PRO A 49 -23.68 4.39 -0.86
N GLN A 50 -23.71 4.24 -2.18
CA GLN A 50 -23.15 3.09 -2.87
C GLN A 50 -21.62 3.23 -2.95
N TYR A 51 -20.91 2.19 -2.54
CA TYR A 51 -19.45 2.12 -2.69
C TYR A 51 -19.08 2.09 -4.18
N PRO A 52 -18.13 2.92 -4.66
CA PRO A 52 -17.67 2.89 -6.04
C PRO A 52 -17.03 1.55 -6.39
N PRO A 53 -17.02 1.15 -7.68
CA PRO A 53 -16.32 -0.07 -8.07
C PRO A 53 -14.85 -0.03 -7.65
N PHE A 54 -14.35 -1.15 -7.12
CA PHE A 54 -12.97 -1.30 -6.68
C PHE A 54 -12.40 -2.61 -7.22
N PHE A 55 -11.52 -2.44 -8.20
CA PHE A 55 -10.91 -3.53 -8.95
C PHE A 55 -9.51 -3.79 -8.43
N GLU A 56 -9.07 -5.04 -8.49
CA GLU A 56 -7.64 -5.38 -8.37
C GLU A 56 -6.81 -4.51 -9.33
N PHE A 57 -5.76 -3.92 -8.79
CA PHE A 57 -4.90 -2.96 -9.50
C PHE A 57 -3.41 -3.29 -9.34
N GLY A 58 -3.09 -4.39 -8.66
CA GLY A 58 -1.76 -4.96 -8.56
C GLY A 58 -1.70 -6.45 -8.92
N THR A 59 -0.48 -6.94 -9.13
CA THR A 59 -0.16 -8.34 -9.39
C THR A 59 1.05 -8.73 -8.56
N ILE A 60 1.13 -9.98 -8.12
CA ILE A 60 2.29 -10.48 -7.39
C ILE A 60 3.29 -11.06 -8.39
N ASP A 61 4.51 -10.54 -8.42
CA ASP A 61 5.57 -11.02 -9.31
C ASP A 61 6.23 -12.32 -8.80
N ARG A 62 7.19 -12.83 -9.57
CA ARG A 62 7.93 -14.06 -9.25
C ARG A 62 8.74 -13.97 -7.95
N ASP A 63 9.17 -12.77 -7.57
CA ASP A 63 9.93 -12.50 -6.36
C ASP A 63 9.03 -12.13 -5.17
N ARG A 64 7.71 -12.20 -5.37
CA ARG A 64 6.64 -11.91 -4.40
C ARG A 64 6.48 -10.41 -4.09
N ASN A 65 6.95 -9.53 -4.96
CA ASN A 65 6.58 -8.13 -4.87
C ASN A 65 5.19 -7.92 -5.43
N THR A 66 4.39 -7.11 -4.75
CA THR A 66 3.17 -6.56 -5.34
C THR A 66 3.55 -5.43 -6.29
N ARG A 67 3.18 -5.56 -7.55
CA ARG A 67 3.46 -4.63 -8.64
C ARG A 67 2.16 -4.00 -9.09
N MET A 68 2.07 -2.68 -9.18
CA MET A 68 0.93 -2.04 -9.81
C MET A 68 0.82 -2.49 -11.27
N THR A 69 -0.40 -2.78 -11.73
CA THR A 69 -0.63 -3.16 -13.13
C THR A 69 -0.36 -1.99 -14.07
N ASP A 70 0.12 -2.30 -15.28
CA ASP A 70 0.35 -1.31 -16.33
C ASP A 70 -0.92 -0.52 -16.66
N ARG A 71 -2.09 -1.17 -16.58
CA ARG A 71 -3.37 -0.52 -16.80
C ARG A 71 -3.60 0.60 -15.79
N THR A 72 -3.38 0.36 -14.50
CA THR A 72 -3.52 1.40 -13.47
C THR A 72 -2.52 2.54 -13.68
N ALA A 73 -1.30 2.24 -14.12
CA ALA A 73 -0.28 3.25 -14.35
C ALA A 73 -0.55 4.12 -15.59
N THR A 74 -1.14 3.56 -16.65
CA THR A 74 -1.24 4.20 -17.98
C THR A 74 -2.66 4.63 -18.37
N ASP A 75 -3.69 3.92 -17.92
CA ASP A 75 -5.09 4.24 -18.18
C ASP A 75 -5.64 5.16 -17.08
N THR A 76 -5.71 6.46 -17.41
CA THR A 76 -6.22 7.48 -16.48
C THR A 76 -7.68 7.23 -16.08
N ALA A 77 -8.50 6.67 -16.98
CA ALA A 77 -9.89 6.39 -16.66
C ALA A 77 -9.98 5.25 -15.63
N PHE A 78 -9.17 4.20 -15.79
CA PHE A 78 -9.09 3.11 -14.83
C PHE A 78 -8.53 3.58 -13.47
N ALA A 79 -7.43 4.35 -13.46
CA ALA A 79 -6.89 4.93 -12.23
C ALA A 79 -7.92 5.80 -11.49
N ASN A 80 -8.76 6.53 -12.23
CA ASN A 80 -9.83 7.34 -11.64
C ASN A 80 -10.94 6.51 -10.98
N VAL A 81 -11.19 5.27 -11.43
CA VAL A 81 -12.10 4.34 -10.73
C VAL A 81 -11.56 4.03 -9.34
N ILE A 82 -10.28 3.70 -9.23
CA ILE A 82 -9.61 3.41 -7.95
C ILE A 82 -9.60 4.65 -7.04
N LYS A 83 -9.27 5.82 -7.59
CA LYS A 83 -9.35 7.11 -6.87
C LYS A 83 -10.73 7.41 -6.33
N ASN A 84 -11.81 7.03 -7.02
CA ASN A 84 -13.17 7.24 -6.54
C ASN A 84 -13.46 6.36 -5.31
N ALA A 85 -13.02 5.11 -5.31
CA ALA A 85 -13.12 4.23 -4.14
C ALA A 85 -12.36 4.82 -2.94
N TRP A 86 -11.13 5.29 -3.16
CA TRP A 86 -10.35 6.00 -2.15
C TRP A 86 -11.02 7.24 -1.62
N LYS A 87 -11.53 8.09 -2.51
CA LYS A 87 -12.29 9.28 -2.13
C LYS A 87 -13.49 8.91 -1.27
N PHE A 88 -14.22 7.85 -1.61
CA PHE A 88 -15.34 7.37 -0.81
C PHE A 88 -14.89 6.95 0.59
N ILE A 89 -13.80 6.19 0.71
CA ILE A 89 -13.25 5.76 2.01
C ILE A 89 -12.85 6.97 2.85
N ILE A 90 -12.01 7.86 2.33
CA ILE A 90 -11.42 8.94 3.13
C ILE A 90 -12.42 10.07 3.45
N THR A 91 -13.50 10.19 2.70
CA THR A 91 -14.58 11.15 2.98
C THR A 91 -15.75 10.54 3.74
N SER A 92 -15.69 9.23 4.02
CA SER A 92 -16.68 8.56 4.84
C SER A 92 -16.67 9.12 6.27
N LYS A 93 -17.85 9.15 6.92
CA LYS A 93 -17.99 9.68 8.28
C LYS A 93 -17.37 8.70 9.28
N GLY A 94 -16.14 8.99 9.71
CA GLY A 94 -15.47 8.33 10.82
C GLY A 94 -15.24 9.29 12.00
N PRO A 95 -14.92 8.77 13.20
CA PRO A 95 -14.38 9.60 14.28
C PRO A 95 -13.08 10.29 13.80
N PRO A 96 -12.71 11.44 14.39
CA PRO A 96 -11.42 12.05 14.10
C PRO A 96 -10.28 11.06 14.43
N PRO A 97 -9.14 11.12 13.72
CA PRO A 97 -8.04 10.20 13.99
C PRO A 97 -7.48 10.35 15.40
N ASP A 98 -7.30 9.22 16.10
CA ASP A 98 -6.65 9.16 17.41
C ASP A 98 -5.14 8.94 17.25
N ILE A 99 -4.42 10.05 17.03
CA ILE A 99 -2.96 10.02 16.82
C ILE A 99 -2.24 9.49 18.07
N GLU A 100 -2.65 9.94 19.26
CA GLU A 100 -1.98 9.58 20.51
C GLU A 100 -2.16 8.09 20.83
N GLY A 101 -3.40 7.61 20.84
CA GLY A 101 -3.70 6.21 21.13
C GLY A 101 -3.06 5.26 20.11
N THR A 102 -3.10 5.62 18.83
CA THR A 102 -2.47 4.83 17.77
C THR A 102 -0.95 4.81 17.92
N THR A 103 -0.32 5.95 18.22
CA THR A 103 1.13 6.04 18.41
C THR A 103 1.58 5.23 19.62
N GLN A 104 0.87 5.34 20.75
CA GLN A 104 1.18 4.57 21.97
C GLN A 104 1.03 3.06 21.75
N PHE A 105 0.00 2.64 21.01
CA PHE A 105 -0.21 1.24 20.66
C PHE A 105 0.99 0.67 19.90
N PHE A 106 1.41 1.32 18.81
CA PHE A 106 2.55 0.85 18.01
C PHE A 106 3.89 1.02 18.73
N ALA A 107 4.05 2.04 19.58
CA ALA A 107 5.26 2.20 20.40
C ALA A 107 5.45 1.02 21.37
N ALA A 108 4.37 0.52 21.97
CA ALA A 108 4.44 -0.65 22.85
C ALA A 108 4.86 -1.92 22.09
N ASP A 109 4.32 -2.13 20.88
CA ASP A 109 4.70 -3.25 20.02
C ASP A 109 6.14 -3.14 19.52
N ALA A 110 6.56 -1.94 19.11
CA ALA A 110 7.93 -1.64 18.71
C ALA A 110 8.91 -1.97 19.83
N LYS A 111 8.64 -1.50 21.05
CA LYS A 111 9.45 -1.82 22.23
C LYS A 111 9.55 -3.33 22.45
N LYS A 112 8.42 -4.05 22.41
CA LYS A 112 8.40 -5.51 22.59
C LYS A 112 9.19 -6.24 21.51
N PHE A 113 9.14 -5.78 20.27
CA PHE A 113 9.91 -6.34 19.16
C PHE A 113 11.42 -6.08 19.34
N GLN A 114 11.80 -4.86 19.69
CA GLN A 114 13.20 -4.46 19.93
C GLN A 114 13.79 -5.16 21.16
N ASP A 115 13.04 -5.30 22.25
CA ASP A 115 13.44 -6.04 23.46
C ASP A 115 13.72 -7.53 23.17
N ARG A 116 13.16 -8.08 22.08
CA ARG A 116 13.44 -9.43 21.58
C ARG A 116 14.65 -9.50 20.64
N GLY A 117 15.37 -8.41 20.45
CA GLY A 117 16.50 -8.29 19.52
C GLY A 117 16.09 -8.00 18.07
N GLY A 118 14.84 -7.59 17.84
CA GLY A 118 14.36 -7.21 16.52
C GLY A 118 15.00 -5.90 16.01
N ASN A 119 15.44 -5.88 14.75
CA ASN A 119 15.91 -4.67 14.08
C ASN A 119 14.73 -3.91 13.48
N LEU A 120 14.22 -2.90 14.19
CA LEU A 120 13.10 -2.09 13.71
C LEU A 120 13.60 -0.97 12.80
N ILE A 121 13.04 -0.91 11.59
CA ILE A 121 13.26 0.17 10.63
C ILE A 121 11.89 0.70 10.20
N LEU A 122 11.70 2.01 10.28
CA LEU A 122 10.50 2.70 9.83
C LEU A 122 10.71 3.21 8.40
N VAL A 123 9.73 3.00 7.53
CA VAL A 123 9.78 3.49 6.15
C VAL A 123 8.45 4.13 5.82
N ARG A 124 8.49 5.37 5.32
CA ARG A 124 7.32 6.03 4.74
C ARG A 124 7.51 6.18 3.23
N PRO A 125 6.80 5.40 2.39
CA PRO A 125 6.74 5.57 0.94
C PRO A 125 6.20 6.95 0.52
N PRO A 126 6.15 7.29 -0.76
CA PRO A 126 5.43 8.47 -1.26
C PRO A 126 3.90 8.32 -1.21
N SER A 127 3.20 9.44 -1.25
CA SER A 127 1.78 9.56 -1.61
C SER A 127 1.61 10.79 -2.50
N SER A 128 0.50 10.88 -3.22
CA SER A 128 0.20 12.01 -4.10
C SER A 128 -1.27 12.43 -4.02
N GLY A 129 -1.60 13.55 -4.67
CA GLY A 129 -2.98 14.05 -4.78
C GLY A 129 -3.70 14.16 -3.44
N MET A 130 -4.95 13.69 -3.39
CA MET A 130 -5.84 13.85 -2.24
C MET A 130 -5.31 13.16 -0.97
N PHE A 131 -4.54 12.08 -1.11
CA PHE A 131 -3.92 11.41 0.05
C PHE A 131 -2.87 12.30 0.68
N LYS A 132 -1.93 12.81 -0.12
CA LYS A 132 -0.89 13.73 0.38
C LYS A 132 -1.51 14.98 1.02
N GLU A 133 -2.53 15.56 0.39
CA GLU A 133 -3.26 16.72 0.94
C GLU A 133 -3.93 16.39 2.29
N GLY A 134 -4.57 15.23 2.39
CA GLY A 134 -5.20 14.75 3.62
C GLY A 134 -4.18 14.49 4.72
N GLU A 135 -3.06 13.84 4.39
CA GLU A 135 -1.98 13.55 5.33
C GLU A 135 -1.34 14.82 5.87
N LEU A 136 -1.01 15.80 5.02
CA LEU A 136 -0.48 17.09 5.48
C LEU A 136 -1.44 17.81 6.43
N LYS A 137 -2.75 17.63 6.25
CA LYS A 137 -3.77 18.29 7.06
C LYS A 137 -4.04 17.57 8.38
N PHE A 138 -4.19 16.26 8.34
CA PHE A 138 -4.68 15.44 9.47
C PHE A 138 -3.58 14.66 10.17
N PHE A 139 -2.49 14.37 9.46
CA PHE A 139 -1.35 13.56 9.94
C PHE A 139 -0.01 14.26 9.67
N PRO A 140 0.21 15.50 10.16
CA PRO A 140 1.47 16.19 9.92
C PRO A 140 2.66 15.33 10.37
N ARG A 141 3.69 15.25 9.53
CA ARG A 141 4.87 14.39 9.74
C ARG A 141 5.46 14.59 11.13
N GLU A 142 5.61 15.85 11.55
CA GLU A 142 6.21 16.25 12.82
C GLU A 142 5.38 15.83 14.04
N LYS A 143 4.08 15.55 13.84
CA LYS A 143 3.15 15.12 14.90
C LYS A 143 2.92 13.62 14.93
N LEU A 144 3.18 12.91 13.84
CA LEU A 144 2.94 11.47 13.74
C LEU A 144 4.23 10.70 13.48
N TYR A 145 4.79 10.85 12.29
CA TYR A 145 5.94 10.06 11.85
C TYR A 145 7.17 10.34 12.70
N ASP A 146 7.55 11.62 12.84
CA ASP A 146 8.77 11.98 13.59
C ASP A 146 8.62 11.67 15.09
N GLN A 147 7.40 11.78 15.64
CA GLN A 147 7.14 11.34 17.02
C GLN A 147 7.31 9.83 17.18
N LEU A 148 6.80 9.03 16.25
CA LEU A 148 6.98 7.58 16.28
C LEU A 148 8.47 7.21 16.17
N VAL A 149 9.23 7.89 15.31
CA VAL A 149 10.69 7.73 15.20
C VAL A 149 11.36 8.05 16.53
N GLN A 150 11.02 9.18 17.15
CA GLN A 150 11.61 9.60 18.43
C GLN A 150 11.31 8.60 19.56
N ILE A 151 10.06 8.16 19.68
CA ILE A 151 9.63 7.25 20.76
C ILE A 151 10.27 5.87 20.61
N THR A 152 10.38 5.37 19.38
CA THR A 152 10.94 4.02 19.11
C THR A 152 12.46 4.00 19.03
N GLY A 153 13.09 5.15 18.76
CA GLY A 153 14.53 5.23 18.46
C GLY A 153 14.94 4.43 17.22
N ALA A 154 13.99 4.03 16.38
CA ALA A 154 14.24 3.24 15.19
C ALA A 154 14.94 4.05 14.10
N LYS A 155 15.74 3.39 13.26
CA LYS A 155 16.19 4.02 12.01
C LYS A 155 14.97 4.25 11.13
N SER A 156 14.94 5.37 10.42
CA SER A 156 13.76 5.80 9.69
C SER A 156 14.09 6.40 8.33
N TYR A 157 13.27 6.08 7.33
CA TYR A 157 13.48 6.49 5.94
C TYR A 157 12.17 7.08 5.41
N HIS A 158 12.09 8.41 5.37
CA HIS A 158 10.92 9.11 4.83
C HIS A 158 11.20 9.57 3.40
N TYR A 159 10.30 9.30 2.46
CA TYR A 159 10.52 9.61 1.04
C TYR A 159 10.84 11.10 0.78
N GLU A 160 10.30 12.01 1.58
CA GLU A 160 10.55 13.46 1.44
C GLU A 160 12.00 13.86 1.74
N ASP A 161 12.78 13.01 2.41
CA ASP A 161 14.18 13.29 2.75
C ASP A 161 15.13 13.05 1.56
N TYR A 162 14.62 12.52 0.45
CA TYR A 162 15.40 12.14 -0.72
C TYR A 162 14.92 12.88 -1.98
N GLU A 163 15.82 13.64 -2.62
CA GLU A 163 15.51 14.44 -3.82
C GLU A 163 14.90 13.60 -4.96
N GLU A 164 15.35 12.36 -5.10
CA GLU A 164 14.92 11.40 -6.12
C GLU A 164 13.50 10.86 -5.88
N LEU A 165 12.99 10.95 -4.64
CA LEU A 165 11.74 10.31 -4.22
C LEU A 165 10.64 11.33 -3.88
N LYS A 166 11.00 12.51 -3.37
CA LYS A 166 10.06 13.50 -2.81
C LYS A 166 8.98 14.00 -3.79
N ASN A 167 9.24 13.88 -5.09
CA ASN A 167 8.35 14.33 -6.17
C ASN A 167 7.65 13.18 -6.92
N MET A 168 7.79 11.93 -6.45
CA MET A 168 7.11 10.79 -7.08
C MET A 168 5.59 10.92 -7.01
N ILE A 169 4.91 10.46 -8.06
CA ILE A 169 3.46 10.55 -8.19
C ILE A 169 2.86 9.15 -8.24
N CYS A 170 2.03 8.82 -7.23
CA CYS A 170 1.24 7.60 -7.21
C CYS A 170 0.07 7.68 -8.22
N PRO A 171 -0.08 6.75 -9.18
CA PRO A 171 -1.14 6.80 -10.19
C PRO A 171 -2.56 6.85 -9.61
N GLU A 172 -2.80 6.17 -8.49
CA GLU A 172 -4.06 6.16 -7.74
C GLU A 172 -4.01 6.89 -6.37
N TRP A 173 -2.95 7.68 -6.13
CA TRP A 173 -2.65 8.49 -4.92
C TRP A 173 -1.92 7.82 -3.76
N SER A 174 -1.98 6.50 -3.59
CA SER A 174 -1.41 5.79 -2.43
C SER A 174 -0.25 4.85 -2.76
N HIS A 175 -0.17 4.33 -3.98
CA HIS A 175 0.78 3.32 -4.43
C HIS A 175 1.59 3.79 -5.64
N LEU A 176 2.88 3.49 -5.65
CA LEU A 176 3.77 3.78 -6.77
C LEU A 176 3.45 2.91 -7.98
N SER A 177 3.77 3.42 -9.17
CA SER A 177 3.89 2.59 -10.36
C SER A 177 4.93 1.48 -10.14
N ALA A 178 4.88 0.41 -10.93
CA ALA A 178 5.87 -0.65 -10.86
C ALA A 178 7.30 -0.11 -11.05
N GLU A 179 7.50 0.77 -12.04
CA GLU A 179 8.80 1.39 -12.34
C GLU A 179 9.28 2.31 -11.19
N ASP A 180 8.41 3.16 -10.65
CA ASP A 180 8.78 4.04 -9.55
C ASP A 180 9.06 3.25 -8.26
N ALA A 181 8.38 2.11 -8.05
CA ALA A 181 8.64 1.23 -6.93
C ALA A 181 10.06 0.62 -6.99
N ASP A 182 10.59 0.34 -8.19
CA ASP A 182 11.98 -0.11 -8.36
C ASP A 182 12.98 0.98 -7.99
N ILE A 183 12.70 2.22 -8.42
CA ILE A 183 13.52 3.38 -8.08
C ILE A 183 13.49 3.61 -6.56
N PHE A 184 12.29 3.65 -5.97
CA PHE A 184 12.11 3.82 -4.53
C PHE A 184 12.86 2.75 -3.74
N THR A 185 12.67 1.48 -4.08
CA THR A 185 13.32 0.36 -3.39
C THR A 185 14.84 0.46 -3.49
N ARG A 186 15.37 0.78 -4.67
CA ARG A 186 16.82 0.94 -4.88
C ARG A 186 17.39 2.05 -4.00
N VAL A 187 16.77 3.23 -3.99
CA VAL A 187 17.26 4.39 -3.22
C VAL A 187 17.21 4.11 -1.73
N ILE A 188 16.07 3.64 -1.22
CA ILE A 188 15.92 3.34 0.21
C ILE A 188 16.86 2.22 0.65
N ALA A 189 17.02 1.16 -0.14
CA ALA A 189 17.95 0.08 0.19
C ALA A 189 19.41 0.56 0.21
N GLN A 190 19.80 1.45 -0.70
CA GLN A 190 21.14 2.04 -0.71
C GLN A 190 21.42 2.84 0.56
N GLU A 191 20.48 3.68 0.99
CA GLU A 191 20.60 4.47 2.22
C GLU A 191 20.59 3.59 3.47
N MET A 192 19.73 2.56 3.51
CA MET A 192 19.74 1.57 4.59
C MET A 192 21.08 0.82 4.70
N ILE A 193 21.71 0.47 3.57
CA ILE A 193 23.02 -0.19 3.58
C ILE A 193 24.11 0.78 4.05
N LYS A 194 24.11 2.01 3.55
CA LYS A 194 25.06 3.07 3.91
C LYS A 194 25.01 3.38 5.41
N ASP A 195 23.82 3.40 5.99
CA ASP A 195 23.62 3.65 7.42
C ASP A 195 23.85 2.41 8.29
N ASN A 196 24.19 1.25 7.70
CA ASN A 196 24.22 -0.05 8.38
C ASN A 196 22.88 -0.39 9.06
N ALA A 197 21.75 0.06 8.51
CA ALA A 197 20.41 -0.35 8.93
C ALA A 197 20.08 -1.76 8.42
N LEU A 198 20.47 -2.02 7.18
CA LEU A 198 20.49 -3.35 6.59
C LEU A 198 21.95 -3.73 6.35
N THR A 199 22.38 -4.86 6.91
CA THR A 199 23.66 -5.45 6.53
C THR A 199 23.49 -6.18 5.20
N LYS A 200 24.48 -6.06 4.31
CA LYS A 200 24.51 -6.95 3.14
C LYS A 200 24.48 -8.40 3.65
N PRO A 201 23.70 -9.29 3.03
CA PRO A 201 23.77 -10.71 3.35
C PRO A 201 25.24 -11.13 3.28
N THR A 202 25.78 -11.68 4.37
CA THR A 202 27.04 -12.41 4.30
C THR A 202 26.72 -13.71 3.58
N ASN A 203 26.91 -13.70 2.26
CA ASN A 203 26.97 -14.92 1.47
C ASN A 203 28.14 -15.78 1.92
#